data_AF-A0AAJ5YX47-F1
#
_entry.id   AF-A0AAJ5YX47-F1
#
_cell.length_a   1.000
_cell.length_b   1.000
_cell.length_c   1.000
_cell.angle_alpha   90.00
_cell.angle_beta   90.00
_cell.angle_gamma   90.00
#
_symmetry.space_group_name_H-M   'P 1'
#
loop_
_entity.id
_entity.type
_entity.pdbx_description
1 polymer ?
#
loop_
_entity_poly.entity_id
_entity_poly.type
_entity_poly.pdbx_seq_one_letter_code
_entity_poly.pdbx_strand_id
1 'polypeptide(L)'
;MLAQLQELVGQPWRRKVFQVVQMLHVLAVALAAWKGLAIVTNTESPVVVVLSGSMEPGFYRGDLLFLVKPSRPLEVGDVTVYRARDTEVPIVHRVLETHSAPKGQLLLTKGDNNPMDDIMLYNGARWLHSDQIVGCVMGYLPYVGYVTLIMNDYPMLKYIVLGLLGVSMLFERE
;
A
#
# COMPACT_ATOMS: atom_id res chain seq x y z
N MET A 1 -27.20 2.36 27.33
CA MET A 1 -26.52 1.07 27.11
C MET A 1 -27.46 -0.14 27.22
N LEU A 2 -28.00 -0.48 28.40
CA LEU A 2 -28.89 -1.66 28.54
C LEU A 2 -30.18 -1.60 27.70
N ALA A 3 -30.87 -0.45 27.67
CA ALA A 3 -32.07 -0.27 26.85
C ALA A 3 -31.79 -0.36 25.33
N GLN A 4 -30.61 0.09 24.89
CA GLN A 4 -30.20 0.04 23.48
C GLN A 4 -29.82 -1.39 23.05
N LEU A 5 -29.25 -2.18 23.95
CA LEU A 5 -28.99 -3.61 23.71
C LEU A 5 -30.30 -4.41 23.61
N GLN A 6 -31.32 -4.07 24.41
CA GLN A 6 -32.64 -4.69 24.31
C GLN A 6 -33.34 -4.35 22.98
N GLU A 7 -33.21 -3.13 22.48
CA GLU A 7 -33.71 -2.76 21.14
C GLU A 7 -33.04 -3.56 20.01
N LEU A 8 -31.72 -3.81 20.08
CA LEU A 8 -31.00 -4.63 19.08
C LEU A 8 -31.49 -6.08 19.05
N VAL A 9 -31.77 -6.66 20.23
CA VAL A 9 -32.29 -8.03 20.34
C VAL A 9 -33.71 -8.11 19.77
N GLY A 10 -34.54 -7.10 20.02
CA GLY A 10 -35.95 -7.03 19.59
C GLY A 10 -36.19 -6.68 18.11
N GLN A 11 -35.15 -6.40 17.31
CA GLN A 11 -35.35 -6.00 15.91
C GLN A 11 -35.89 -7.14 15.03
N PRO A 12 -36.81 -6.84 14.08
CA PRO A 12 -37.30 -7.81 13.11
C PRO A 12 -36.14 -8.31 12.24
N TRP A 13 -36.15 -9.59 11.89
CA TRP A 13 -35.09 -10.24 11.11
C TRP A 13 -34.77 -9.52 9.79
N ARG A 14 -35.79 -8.89 9.16
CA ARG A 14 -35.63 -8.09 7.94
C ARG A 14 -34.66 -6.92 8.12
N ARG A 15 -34.71 -6.24 9.27
CA ARG A 15 -33.83 -5.10 9.58
C ARG A 15 -32.39 -5.57 9.80
N LYS A 16 -32.20 -6.69 10.50
CA LYS A 16 -30.89 -7.32 10.68
C LYS A 16 -30.27 -7.73 9.33
N VAL A 17 -31.06 -8.32 8.44
CA VAL A 17 -30.61 -8.67 7.07
C VAL A 17 -30.23 -7.42 6.28
N PHE A 18 -31.04 -6.37 6.32
CA PHE A 18 -30.73 -5.11 5.64
C PHE A 18 -29.41 -4.49 6.13
N GLN A 19 -29.19 -4.43 7.45
CA GLN A 19 -27.94 -3.95 8.04
C GLN A 19 -26.73 -4.76 7.56
N VAL A 20 -26.83 -6.09 7.54
CA VAL A 20 -25.75 -6.95 7.02
C VAL A 20 -25.50 -6.67 5.54
N VAL A 21 -26.54 -6.52 4.73
CA VAL A 21 -26.39 -6.19 3.30
C VAL A 21 -25.71 -4.82 3.12
N GLN A 22 -26.07 -3.81 3.91
CA GLN A 22 -25.42 -2.50 3.87
C GLN A 22 -23.94 -2.57 4.23
N MET A 23 -23.59 -3.30 5.29
CA MET A 23 -22.18 -3.51 5.67
C MET A 23 -21.40 -4.20 4.55
N LEU A 24 -21.97 -5.24 3.94
CA LEU A 24 -21.37 -5.93 2.80
C LEU A 24 -21.25 -5.01 1.59
N HIS A 25 -22.22 -4.13 1.35
CA HIS A 25 -22.17 -3.16 0.26
C HIS A 25 -21.03 -2.15 0.44
N VAL A 26 -20.87 -1.58 1.63
CA VAL A 26 -19.76 -0.66 1.95
C VAL A 26 -18.40 -1.34 1.72
N LEU A 27 -18.25 -2.59 2.19
CA LEU A 27 -17.03 -3.37 1.96
C LEU A 27 -16.79 -3.65 0.47
N ALA A 28 -17.85 -4.00 -0.27
CA ALA A 28 -17.76 -4.25 -1.71
C ALA A 28 -17.33 -2.99 -2.47
N VAL A 29 -17.88 -1.82 -2.16
CA VAL A 29 -17.50 -0.54 -2.77
C VAL A 29 -16.05 -0.19 -2.46
N ALA A 30 -15.61 -0.35 -1.20
CA ALA A 30 -14.22 -0.10 -0.82
C ALA A 30 -13.23 -1.01 -1.57
N LEU A 31 -13.54 -2.31 -1.67
CA LEU A 31 -12.72 -3.27 -2.42
C LEU A 31 -12.72 -2.99 -3.93
N ALA A 32 -13.88 -2.61 -4.49
CA ALA A 32 -14.00 -2.23 -5.89
C ALA A 32 -13.21 -0.96 -6.20
N ALA A 33 -13.23 0.04 -5.32
CA ALA A 33 -12.42 1.26 -5.45
C ALA A 33 -10.92 0.93 -5.43
N TRP A 34 -10.47 0.08 -4.49
CA TRP A 34 -9.08 -0.36 -4.43
C TRP A 34 -8.65 -1.12 -5.70
N LYS A 35 -9.48 -2.05 -6.19
CA LYS A 35 -9.21 -2.78 -7.43
C LYS A 35 -9.26 -1.89 -8.65
N GLY A 36 -10.19 -0.95 -8.71
CA GLY A 36 -10.26 0.07 -9.76
C GLY A 36 -8.97 0.88 -9.82
N LEU A 37 -8.47 1.35 -8.67
CA LEU A 37 -7.20 2.06 -8.57
C LEU A 37 -6.02 1.19 -9.03
N ALA A 38 -5.96 -0.07 -8.60
CA ALA A 38 -4.90 -1.01 -9.01
C ALA A 38 -4.89 -1.26 -10.52
N ILE A 39 -6.07 -1.37 -11.15
CA ILE A 39 -6.21 -1.53 -12.61
C ILE A 39 -5.75 -0.25 -13.33
N VAL A 40 -6.24 0.92 -12.89
CA VAL A 40 -5.91 2.22 -13.52
C VAL A 40 -4.42 2.52 -13.45
N THR A 41 -3.78 2.21 -12.33
CA THR A 41 -2.34 2.44 -12.11
C THR A 41 -1.47 1.29 -12.61
N ASN A 42 -2.08 0.21 -13.11
CA ASN A 42 -1.41 -1.01 -13.57
C ASN A 42 -0.46 -1.62 -12.52
N THR A 43 -0.79 -1.48 -11.24
CA THR A 43 0.01 -2.02 -10.14
C THR A 43 -0.88 -2.65 -9.07
N GLU A 44 -0.41 -3.74 -8.49
CA GLU A 44 -1.13 -4.42 -7.40
C GLU A 44 -1.13 -3.62 -6.10
N SER A 45 -0.20 -2.67 -5.97
CA SER A 45 0.00 -1.84 -4.78
C SER A 45 0.13 -0.38 -5.18
N PRO A 46 -0.98 0.29 -5.55
CA PRO A 46 -0.98 1.69 -6.01
C PRO A 46 -0.54 2.69 -4.95
N VAL A 47 -0.53 2.28 -3.68
CA VAL A 47 -0.16 3.12 -2.55
C VAL A 47 0.79 2.34 -1.64
N VAL A 48 1.93 2.93 -1.30
CA VAL A 48 2.90 2.39 -0.35
C VAL A 48 3.38 3.47 0.62
N VAL A 49 4.00 3.06 1.72
CA VAL A 49 4.49 3.97 2.77
C VAL A 49 5.99 3.81 2.94
N VAL A 50 6.70 4.92 3.06
CA VAL A 50 8.15 4.91 3.29
C VAL A 50 8.44 4.48 4.72
N LEU A 51 9.23 3.41 4.85
CA LEU A 51 9.53 2.78 6.14
C LEU A 51 10.88 3.20 6.72
N SER A 52 11.80 3.75 5.94
CA SER A 52 13.18 4.06 6.36
C SER A 52 13.66 5.40 5.78
N GLY A 53 14.82 5.86 6.24
CA GLY A 53 15.49 7.08 5.74
C GLY A 53 16.47 6.84 4.58
N SER A 54 16.39 5.69 3.87
CA SER A 54 17.31 5.39 2.76
C SER A 54 17.09 6.28 1.54
N MET A 55 15.93 6.92 1.45
CA MET A 55 15.55 7.82 0.36
C MET A 55 15.69 9.30 0.71
N GLU A 56 16.28 9.65 1.85
CA GLU A 56 16.49 11.06 2.21
C GLU A 56 17.53 11.72 1.28
N PRO A 57 17.36 13.02 0.93
CA PRO A 57 16.26 13.92 1.29
C PRO A 57 15.04 13.84 0.34
N GLY A 58 15.01 12.91 -0.62
CA GLY A 58 13.94 12.79 -1.60
C GLY A 58 12.60 12.37 -0.99
N PHE A 59 12.61 11.38 -0.10
CA PHE A 59 11.46 10.95 0.68
C PHE A 59 11.85 10.64 2.11
N TYR A 60 10.92 10.88 3.03
CA TYR A 60 11.11 10.68 4.46
C TYR A 60 10.22 9.55 4.97
N ARG A 61 10.63 8.92 6.07
CA ARG A 61 9.81 7.92 6.76
C ARG A 61 8.43 8.52 7.08
N GLY A 62 7.38 7.77 6.75
CA GLY A 62 5.99 8.20 6.94
C GLY A 62 5.38 8.94 5.73
N ASP A 63 6.13 9.14 4.64
CA ASP A 63 5.56 9.61 3.39
C ASP A 63 4.71 8.51 2.74
N LEU A 64 3.53 8.89 2.24
CA LEU A 64 2.64 8.03 1.47
C LEU A 64 2.92 8.23 -0.02
N LEU A 65 3.35 7.19 -0.73
CA LEU A 65 3.72 7.26 -2.14
C LEU A 65 2.61 6.68 -3.01
N PHE A 66 2.29 7.37 -4.11
CA PHE A 66 1.42 6.89 -5.17
C PHE A 66 2.25 6.27 -6.29
N LEU A 67 1.93 5.03 -6.62
CA LEU A 67 2.64 4.23 -7.61
C LEU A 67 1.81 4.06 -8.87
N VAL A 68 2.49 4.12 -10.01
CA VAL A 68 1.98 3.71 -11.32
C VAL A 68 3.01 2.83 -11.98
N LYS A 69 2.60 1.72 -12.60
CA LYS A 69 3.50 0.91 -13.42
C LYS A 69 3.51 1.45 -14.85
N PRO A 70 4.56 2.19 -15.26
CA PRO A 70 4.57 2.82 -16.56
C PRO A 70 4.59 1.79 -17.69
N SER A 71 3.95 2.12 -18.81
CA SER A 71 4.05 1.34 -20.06
C SER A 71 5.34 1.65 -20.85
N ARG A 72 6.05 2.72 -20.47
CA ARG A 72 7.38 3.06 -21.01
C ARG A 72 8.48 2.28 -20.28
N PRO A 73 9.65 2.09 -20.91
CA PRO A 73 10.85 1.69 -20.18
C PRO A 73 11.15 2.67 -19.04
N LEU A 74 11.69 2.14 -17.95
CA LEU A 74 12.14 2.94 -16.83
C LEU A 74 13.43 3.68 -17.21
N GLU A 75 13.63 4.87 -16.69
CA GLU A 75 14.76 5.72 -17.01
C GLU A 75 15.60 5.97 -15.76
N VAL A 76 16.87 6.34 -15.97
CA VAL A 76 17.75 6.76 -14.87
C VAL A 76 17.12 7.96 -14.17
N GLY A 77 17.04 7.89 -12.84
CA GLY A 77 16.41 8.89 -12.00
C GLY A 77 14.97 8.58 -11.59
N ASP A 78 14.28 7.64 -12.26
CA ASP A 78 12.96 7.16 -11.82
C ASP A 78 13.07 6.55 -10.40
N VAL A 79 12.07 6.82 -9.56
CA VAL A 79 11.99 6.21 -8.22
C VAL A 79 11.05 5.03 -8.30
N THR A 80 11.61 3.84 -8.11
CA THR A 80 10.90 2.58 -8.30
C THR A 80 10.68 1.87 -6.99
N VAL A 81 9.56 1.15 -6.94
CA VAL A 81 9.26 0.20 -5.89
C VAL A 81 9.42 -1.19 -6.48
N TYR A 82 10.33 -1.97 -5.91
CA TYR A 82 10.64 -3.31 -6.39
C TYR A 82 10.55 -4.33 -5.26
N ARG A 83 10.35 -5.59 -5.66
CA ARG A 83 10.40 -6.73 -4.74
C ARG A 83 11.61 -7.59 -5.08
N ALA A 84 12.60 -7.57 -4.19
CA ALA A 84 13.70 -8.52 -4.26
C ALA A 84 13.18 -9.96 -4.09
N ARG A 85 13.88 -10.94 -4.64
CA ARG A 85 13.50 -12.36 -4.45
C ARG A 85 13.50 -12.67 -2.96
N ASP A 86 12.56 -13.51 -2.52
CA ASP A 86 12.49 -13.96 -1.11
C ASP A 86 12.37 -12.82 -0.08
N THR A 87 11.93 -11.63 -0.52
CA THR A 87 11.70 -10.48 0.36
C THR A 87 10.22 -10.14 0.34
N GLU A 88 9.58 -10.15 1.51
CA GLU A 88 8.15 -9.83 1.64
C GLU A 88 7.89 -8.32 1.53
N VAL A 89 8.83 -7.51 2.03
CA VAL A 89 8.69 -6.05 2.09
C VAL A 89 9.26 -5.40 0.81
N PRO A 90 8.45 -4.62 0.08
CA PRO A 90 8.93 -3.90 -1.10
C PRO A 90 9.92 -2.80 -0.72
N ILE A 91 10.89 -2.54 -1.60
CA ILE A 91 11.96 -1.56 -1.40
C ILE A 91 11.73 -0.41 -2.39
N VAL A 92 11.85 0.84 -1.91
CA VAL A 92 11.68 2.04 -2.70
C VAL A 92 13.04 2.68 -2.92
N HIS A 93 13.60 2.63 -4.12
CA HIS A 93 14.89 3.23 -4.45
C HIS A 93 14.95 3.81 -5.86
N ARG A 94 15.93 4.67 -6.12
CA ARG A 94 16.10 5.36 -7.40
C ARG A 94 16.89 4.52 -8.39
N VAL A 95 16.46 4.52 -9.64
CA VAL A 95 17.19 3.88 -10.75
C VAL A 95 18.47 4.66 -11.02
N LEU A 96 19.59 3.97 -10.90
CA LEU A 96 20.95 4.48 -11.15
C LEU A 96 21.39 4.15 -12.58
N GLU A 97 21.13 2.92 -13.04
CA GLU A 97 21.52 2.46 -14.38
C GLU A 97 20.41 1.61 -15.00
N THR A 98 20.34 1.64 -16.33
CA THR A 98 19.39 0.85 -17.12
C THR A 98 20.12 0.15 -18.27
N HIS A 99 19.82 -1.14 -18.49
CA HIS A 99 20.30 -1.90 -19.64
C HIS A 99 19.17 -2.61 -20.35
N SER A 100 19.25 -2.67 -21.67
CA SER A 100 18.34 -3.50 -22.48
C SER A 100 18.92 -4.92 -22.59
N ALA A 101 18.11 -5.93 -22.25
CA ALA A 101 18.44 -7.33 -22.47
C ALA A 101 17.33 -8.01 -23.30
N PRO A 102 17.62 -9.16 -23.96
CA PRO A 102 16.62 -9.87 -24.76
C PRO A 102 15.37 -10.29 -23.97
N LYS A 103 15.49 -10.45 -22.65
CA LYS A 103 14.42 -10.86 -21.74
C LYS A 103 13.71 -9.68 -21.05
N GLY A 104 13.98 -8.45 -21.47
CA GLY A 104 13.43 -7.24 -20.87
C GLY A 104 14.49 -6.31 -20.31
N GLN A 105 14.04 -5.25 -19.65
CA GLN A 105 14.92 -4.24 -19.08
C GLN A 105 15.56 -4.73 -17.79
N LEU A 106 16.84 -4.42 -17.62
CA LEU A 106 17.63 -4.64 -16.43
C LEU A 106 17.93 -3.31 -15.75
N LEU A 107 17.86 -3.28 -14.43
CA LEU A 107 17.95 -2.05 -13.64
C LEU A 107 18.95 -2.23 -12.49
N LEU A 108 19.70 -1.18 -12.20
CA LEU A 108 20.41 -1.02 -10.94
C LEU A 108 19.78 0.14 -10.19
N THR A 109 19.47 -0.08 -8.93
CA THR A 109 18.84 0.89 -8.03
C THR A 109 19.76 1.20 -6.86
N LYS A 110 19.53 2.36 -6.26
CA LYS A 110 20.22 2.83 -5.07
C LYS A 110 19.30 3.74 -4.25
N GLY A 111 19.33 3.60 -2.93
CA GLY A 111 18.75 4.58 -2.02
C GLY A 111 19.51 5.92 -2.07
N ASP A 112 18.79 7.02 -2.15
CA ASP A 112 19.37 8.37 -2.25
C ASP A 112 20.40 8.64 -1.13
N ASN A 113 20.11 8.17 0.09
CA ASN A 113 20.96 8.31 1.29
C ASN A 113 21.87 7.09 1.57
N ASN A 114 21.90 6.09 0.70
CA ASN A 114 22.75 4.91 0.90
C ASN A 114 24.17 5.16 0.35
N PRO A 115 25.24 4.61 0.97
CA PRO A 115 26.61 4.75 0.45
C PRO A 115 26.89 3.80 -0.73
N MET A 116 26.19 2.67 -0.80
CA MET A 116 26.34 1.65 -1.84
C MET A 116 25.03 1.47 -2.62
N ASP A 117 25.14 0.87 -3.80
CA ASP A 117 23.99 0.41 -4.58
C ASP A 117 23.32 -0.82 -3.95
N ASP A 118 22.19 -1.23 -4.56
CA ASP A 118 21.34 -2.28 -4.01
C ASP A 118 21.75 -3.70 -4.43
N ILE A 119 22.90 -3.92 -5.06
CA ILE A 119 23.30 -5.26 -5.55
C ILE A 119 23.25 -6.31 -4.43
N MET A 120 23.66 -5.94 -3.22
CA MET A 120 23.61 -6.82 -2.04
C MET A 120 22.17 -7.18 -1.62
N LEU A 121 21.18 -6.35 -1.96
CA LEU A 121 19.77 -6.57 -1.67
C LEU A 121 19.08 -7.45 -2.72
N TYR A 122 19.72 -7.73 -3.85
CA TYR A 122 19.14 -8.53 -4.94
C TYR A 122 19.34 -10.04 -4.76
N ASN A 123 19.81 -10.49 -3.60
CA ASN A 123 20.02 -11.90 -3.28
C ASN A 123 20.88 -12.65 -4.32
N GLY A 124 22.04 -12.06 -4.65
CA GLY A 124 23.03 -12.67 -5.54
C GLY A 124 22.88 -12.31 -7.03
N ALA A 125 21.84 -11.56 -7.41
CA ALA A 125 21.74 -10.97 -8.75
C ALA A 125 22.50 -9.64 -8.84
N ARG A 126 23.00 -9.31 -10.04
CA ARG A 126 23.63 -8.00 -10.31
C ARG A 126 22.64 -6.93 -10.76
N TRP A 127 21.51 -7.35 -11.34
CA TRP A 127 20.51 -6.47 -11.91
C TRP A 127 19.12 -6.93 -11.49
N LEU A 128 18.22 -5.96 -11.27
CA LEU A 128 16.79 -6.20 -11.16
C LEU A 128 16.18 -6.35 -12.55
N HIS A 129 15.27 -7.30 -12.69
CA HIS A 129 14.45 -7.43 -13.88
C HIS A 129 13.18 -6.57 -13.78
N SER A 130 12.68 -6.10 -14.93
CA SER A 130 11.47 -5.25 -15.00
C SER A 130 10.20 -5.91 -14.43
N ASP A 131 10.14 -7.23 -14.36
CA ASP A 131 9.03 -7.98 -13.74
C ASP A 131 9.00 -7.85 -12.21
N GLN A 132 10.17 -7.61 -11.58
CA GLN A 132 10.30 -7.37 -10.13
C GLN A 132 9.85 -5.95 -9.72
N ILE A 133 9.60 -5.08 -10.70
CA ILE A 133 9.12 -3.72 -10.44
C ILE A 133 7.60 -3.74 -10.21
N VAL A 134 7.22 -3.28 -9.02
CA VAL A 134 5.84 -3.10 -8.59
C VAL A 134 5.26 -1.83 -9.22
N GLY A 135 6.03 -0.75 -9.23
CA GLY A 135 5.64 0.52 -9.86
C GLY A 135 6.70 1.60 -9.73
N CYS A 136 6.44 2.74 -10.35
CA CYS A 136 7.22 3.97 -10.24
C CYS A 136 6.42 5.00 -9.43
N VAL A 137 7.10 5.76 -8.58
CA VAL A 137 6.49 6.84 -7.79
C VAL A 137 6.10 7.99 -8.73
N MET A 138 4.83 8.39 -8.69
CA MET A 138 4.29 9.52 -9.47
C MET A 138 3.97 10.74 -8.61
N GLY A 139 3.83 10.54 -7.29
CA GLY A 139 3.53 11.60 -6.34
C GLY A 139 3.54 11.06 -4.91
N TYR A 140 3.49 11.96 -3.94
CA TYR A 140 3.48 11.58 -2.53
C TYR A 140 2.73 12.59 -1.65
N LEU A 141 2.32 12.14 -0.47
CA LEU A 141 1.79 12.98 0.59
C LEU A 141 2.68 12.83 1.83
N PRO A 142 3.30 13.92 2.31
CA PRO A 142 4.20 13.85 3.46
C PRO A 142 3.42 13.56 4.75
N TYR A 143 4.04 12.80 5.65
CA TYR A 143 3.54 12.44 6.98
C TYR A 143 2.25 11.60 7.05
N VAL A 144 1.46 11.48 5.98
CA VAL A 144 0.16 10.76 5.98
C VAL A 144 0.35 9.26 6.30
N GLY A 145 1.46 8.68 5.86
CA GLY A 145 1.80 7.28 6.12
C GLY A 145 2.03 6.96 7.61
N TYR A 146 2.24 7.96 8.48
CA TYR A 146 2.32 7.70 9.92
C TYR A 146 1.02 7.11 10.49
N VAL A 147 -0.14 7.43 9.91
CA VAL A 147 -1.42 6.83 10.32
C VAL A 147 -1.36 5.30 10.17
N THR A 148 -0.90 4.83 9.01
CA THR A 148 -0.74 3.41 8.73
C THR A 148 0.40 2.76 9.52
N LEU A 149 1.51 3.47 9.75
CA LEU A 149 2.63 2.98 10.58
C LEU A 149 2.16 2.74 12.02
N ILE A 150 1.47 3.71 12.64
CA ILE A 150 0.96 3.58 14.01
C ILE A 150 -0.04 2.42 14.11
N MET A 151 -0.93 2.25 13.11
CA MET A 151 -1.86 1.12 13.08
C MET A 151 -1.15 -0.25 12.98
N ASN A 152 0.00 -0.31 12.31
CA ASN A 152 0.79 -1.52 12.17
C ASN A 152 1.64 -1.79 13.43
N ASP A 153 2.25 -0.75 13.99
CA ASP A 153 3.10 -0.81 15.18
C ASP A 153 2.29 -1.13 16.45
N TYR A 154 1.02 -0.70 16.50
CA TYR A 154 0.09 -0.98 17.60
C TYR A 154 -1.17 -1.74 17.10
N PRO A 155 -1.09 -3.06 16.90
CA PRO A 155 -2.22 -3.86 16.41
C PRO A 155 -3.50 -3.74 17.25
N MET A 156 -3.38 -3.51 18.56
CA MET A 156 -4.52 -3.28 19.44
C MET A 156 -5.34 -2.05 19.03
N LEU A 157 -4.68 -0.97 18.58
CA LEU A 157 -5.35 0.23 18.10
C LEU A 157 -6.21 -0.09 16.88
N LYS A 158 -5.71 -0.90 15.94
CA LYS A 158 -6.46 -1.37 14.77
C LYS A 158 -7.74 -2.10 15.17
N TYR A 159 -7.69 -3.02 16.13
CA TYR A 159 -8.87 -3.74 16.58
C TYR A 159 -9.87 -2.84 17.33
N ILE A 160 -9.39 -1.87 18.11
CA ILE A 160 -10.24 -0.87 18.77
C ILE A 160 -10.99 -0.02 17.73
N VAL A 161 -10.29 0.49 16.71
CA VAL A 161 -10.90 1.30 15.65
C VAL A 161 -11.94 0.48 14.88
N LEU A 162 -11.61 -0.75 14.46
CA LEU A 162 -12.56 -1.62 13.76
C LEU A 162 -13.77 -1.98 14.64
N GLY A 163 -13.56 -2.20 15.94
CA GLY A 163 -14.63 -2.45 16.90
C GLY A 163 -15.56 -1.25 17.03
N LEU A 164 -15.02 -0.04 17.20
CA LEU A 164 -15.81 1.19 17.29
C LEU A 164 -16.60 1.45 16.00
N LEU A 165 -15.99 1.23 14.83
CA LEU A 165 -16.68 1.35 13.54
C LEU A 165 -17.83 0.34 13.42
N GLY A 166 -17.57 -0.95 13.72
CA GLY A 166 -18.60 -1.98 13.68
C GLY A 166 -19.76 -1.69 14.65
N VAL A 167 -19.45 -1.24 15.86
CA VAL A 167 -20.44 -0.80 16.85
C VAL A 167 -21.23 0.40 16.34
N SER A 168 -20.58 1.40 15.74
CA SER A 168 -21.26 2.58 15.21
C SER A 168 -22.25 2.24 14.09
N MET A 169 -21.91 1.32 13.20
CA MET A 169 -22.79 0.84 12.11
C MET A 169 -24.02 0.11 12.63
N LEU A 170 -23.94 -0.55 13.80
CA LEU A 170 -25.11 -1.17 14.43
C LEU A 170 -26.09 -0.14 15.01
N PHE A 171 -25.60 1.07 15.29
CA PHE A 171 -26.37 2.17 15.86
C PHE A 171 -26.77 3.24 14.83
N GLU A 172 -26.32 3.13 13.58
CA GLU A 172 -26.82 3.95 12.48
C GLU A 172 -28.31 3.63 12.27
N ARG A 173 -29.14 4.57 12.75
CA ARG A 173 -30.58 4.55 12.58
C ARG A 173 -30.89 5.29 11.27
N GLU A 174 -31.09 4.53 10.21
CA GLU A 174 -32.09 4.91 9.20
C GLU A 174 -33.49 4.60 9.73
#